data_AF-A0A1Z8Q4B8-F1
#
_entry.id   AF-A0A1Z8Q4B8-F1
#
_cell.length_a   1.000
_cell.length_b   1.000
_cell.length_c   1.000
_cell.angle_alpha   90.00
_cell.angle_beta   90.00
_cell.angle_gamma   90.00
#
_symmetry.space_group_name_H-M   'P 1'
#
loop_
_entity.id
_entity.type
_entity.pdbx_description
1 polymer ?
#
loop_
_entity_poly.entity_id
_entity_poly.type
_entity_poly.pdbx_seq_one_letter_code
_entity_poly.pdbx_strand_id
1 'polypeptide(L)'
;MKLYYSLEIILKLSPGYIINSLEWKTVLLLNCTGLNSIIMILNVKPQEEKMTALNKGDWPFDIEFMHNKFKVHEWMEANKGDKEKLSQFLEFRLKFLQEELDETKKAIETKDPEEIVDGLIDLCVVAIGTLDAFNVDAHAAWSEVMLANITKQPGVKKSRPNPLGLPDLIKPENWVGPTHKGNHGYFSNAL
;
A
#
# COMPACT_ATOMS: atom_id res chain seq x y z
N MET A 1 9.91 17.46 5.77
CA MET A 1 8.82 18.44 5.91
C MET A 1 8.71 19.24 4.61
N LYS A 2 7.86 18.81 3.68
CA LYS A 2 7.49 19.59 2.49
C LYS A 2 5.98 19.81 2.55
N LEU A 3 5.60 21.08 2.68
CA LEU A 3 4.22 21.54 2.67
C LEU A 3 3.72 21.57 1.22
N TYR A 4 2.53 21.00 1.04
CA TYR A 4 1.72 21.06 -0.17
C TYR A 4 1.16 22.48 -0.34
N TYR A 5 1.22 23.01 -1.57
CA TYR A 5 0.29 24.05 -2.01
C TYR A 5 -0.30 23.64 -3.36
N SER A 6 -1.60 23.38 -3.30
CA SER A 6 -2.55 23.18 -4.39
C SER A 6 -2.56 24.38 -5.35
N LEU A 7 -2.43 24.12 -6.65
CA LEU A 7 -2.68 25.09 -7.72
C LEU A 7 -4.19 25.21 -7.98
N GLU A 8 -4.93 25.76 -7.03
CA GLU A 8 -6.13 26.55 -7.34
C GLU A 8 -5.69 28.01 -7.53
N ILE A 9 -5.14 28.33 -8.70
CA ILE A 9 -4.95 29.73 -9.09
C ILE A 9 -6.18 30.17 -9.86
N ILE A 10 -7.12 30.71 -9.10
CA ILE A 10 -7.81 31.99 -9.33
C ILE A 10 -7.65 32.52 -10.77
N LEU A 11 -8.69 32.38 -11.58
CA LEU A 11 -8.94 33.26 -12.73
C LEU A 11 -10.27 34.00 -12.51
N LYS A 12 -10.23 34.96 -11.59
CA LYS A 12 -11.10 36.14 -11.61
C LYS A 12 -10.32 37.29 -12.23
N LEU A 13 -10.26 37.44 -13.55
CA LEU A 13 -9.81 38.69 -14.19
C LEU A 13 -10.48 38.91 -15.56
N SER A 14 -11.26 40.00 -15.62
CA SER A 14 -11.65 40.86 -16.76
C SER A 14 -12.46 40.28 -17.95
N PRO A 15 -13.47 41.02 -18.46
CA PRO A 15 -14.23 40.62 -19.65
C PRO A 15 -13.33 40.72 -20.90
N GLY A 16 -13.21 39.64 -21.68
CA GLY A 16 -12.59 39.71 -23.01
C GLY A 16 -11.78 38.50 -23.51
N TYR A 17 -11.63 37.43 -22.72
CA TYR A 17 -10.93 36.22 -23.20
C TYR A 17 -11.86 35.32 -24.03
N ILE A 18 -11.48 35.04 -25.29
CA ILE A 18 -12.12 34.04 -26.14
C ILE A 18 -11.23 32.79 -26.15
N ILE A 19 -11.76 31.68 -25.64
CA ILE A 19 -11.12 30.36 -25.72
C ILE A 19 -11.63 29.69 -26.99
N ASN A 20 -10.77 29.51 -27.99
CA ASN A 20 -11.07 28.67 -29.15
C ASN A 20 -10.31 27.36 -29.02
N SER A 21 -11.03 26.26 -28.81
CA SER A 21 -10.47 24.91 -28.85
C SER A 21 -10.45 24.42 -30.30
N LEU A 22 -9.28 24.45 -30.93
CA LEU A 22 -8.96 23.59 -32.06
C LEU A 22 -7.91 22.59 -31.56
N GLU A 23 -8.16 21.33 -31.88
CA GLU A 23 -7.44 20.13 -31.44
C GLU A 23 -6.01 20.33 -30.91
N TRP A 24 -5.80 19.85 -29.68
CA TRP A 24 -4.51 19.60 -29.01
C TRP A 24 -3.57 20.79 -28.74
N LYS A 25 -4.01 22.04 -28.89
CA LYS A 25 -3.24 23.20 -28.43
C LYS A 25 -4.13 24.25 -27.78
N THR A 26 -4.09 24.37 -26.45
CA THR A 26 -4.59 25.58 -25.78
C THR A 26 -3.54 26.67 -25.95
N VAL A 27 -3.79 27.63 -26.84
CA VAL A 27 -2.94 28.81 -26.99
C VAL A 27 -3.49 29.90 -26.08
N LEU A 28 -2.74 30.26 -25.03
CA LEU A 28 -2.98 31.47 -24.25
C LEU A 28 -2.34 32.65 -24.96
N LEU A 29 -3.14 33.49 -25.61
CA LEU A 29 -2.70 34.78 -26.12
C LEU A 29 -2.83 35.84 -25.01
N LEU A 30 -1.70 36.24 -24.43
CA LEU A 30 -1.62 37.43 -23.60
C LEU A 30 -1.54 38.65 -24.52
N ASN A 31 -2.64 39.39 -24.66
CA ASN A 31 -2.62 40.71 -25.28
C ASN A 31 -2.07 41.73 -24.30
N CYS A 32 -0.75 41.89 -24.29
CA CYS A 32 -0.10 43.06 -23.69
C CYS A 32 0.07 44.11 -24.79
N THR A 33 -0.56 45.27 -24.61
CA THR A 33 -0.39 46.43 -25.49
C THR A 33 1.05 46.95 -25.37
N GLY A 34 1.91 46.50 -26.28
CA GLY A 34 3.26 47.02 -26.46
C GLY A 34 4.32 45.92 -26.49
N LEU A 35 4.81 45.65 -27.71
CA LEU A 35 6.07 45.01 -28.08
C LEU A 35 6.48 43.73 -27.32
N ASN A 36 6.51 42.63 -28.08
CA ASN A 36 6.96 41.27 -27.78
C ASN A 36 5.93 40.35 -27.10
N SER A 37 5.08 39.75 -27.94
CA SER A 37 4.27 38.58 -27.55
C SER A 37 5.19 37.38 -27.32
N ILE A 38 5.38 36.97 -26.07
CA ILE A 38 6.02 35.70 -25.73
C ILE A 38 4.97 34.60 -25.91
N ILE A 39 5.12 33.76 -26.95
CA ILE A 39 4.28 32.58 -27.13
C ILE A 39 4.84 31.48 -26.22
N MET A 40 4.22 31.29 -25.06
CA MET A 40 4.52 30.15 -24.19
C MET A 40 3.65 28.96 -24.62
N ILE A 41 4.22 28.04 -25.40
CA ILE A 41 3.56 26.79 -25.77
C ILE A 41 3.71 25.83 -24.59
N LEU A 42 2.69 25.73 -23.75
CA LEU A 42 2.60 24.66 -22.76
C LEU A 42 2.11 23.40 -23.47
N ASN A 43 3.02 22.45 -23.70
CA ASN A 43 2.66 21.10 -24.12
C ASN A 43 2.08 20.36 -22.90
N VAL A 44 0.77 20.48 -22.69
CA VAL A 44 0.07 19.61 -21.73
C VAL A 44 -0.41 18.39 -22.50
N LYS A 45 0.29 17.26 -22.36
CA LYS A 45 -0.23 15.96 -22.81
C LYS A 45 -1.30 15.48 -21.81
N PRO A 46 -2.57 15.29 -22.21
CA PRO A 46 -3.56 14.69 -21.32
C PRO A 46 -3.46 13.15 -21.43
N GLN A 47 -3.27 12.47 -20.29
CA GLN A 47 -3.36 11.01 -20.09
C GLN A 47 -2.17 10.11 -20.48
N GLU A 48 -0.94 10.52 -20.20
CA GLU A 48 0.15 9.54 -19.89
C GLU A 48 0.56 9.60 -18.40
N GLU A 49 0.03 10.55 -17.61
CA GLU A 49 0.31 10.68 -16.17
C GLU A 49 -0.57 9.80 -15.26
N LYS A 50 -1.62 9.16 -15.77
CA LYS A 50 -2.44 8.20 -15.01
C LYS A 50 -1.81 6.80 -14.97
N MET A 51 -0.52 6.72 -14.62
CA MET A 51 0.11 5.56 -13.95
C MET A 51 1.58 5.90 -13.65
N THR A 52 1.88 7.09 -13.14
CA THR A 52 3.25 7.39 -12.71
C THR A 52 3.55 6.61 -11.44
N ALA A 53 4.16 5.44 -11.65
CA ALA A 53 4.70 4.53 -10.64
C ALA A 53 3.67 4.06 -9.60
N LEU A 54 3.11 2.87 -9.84
CA LEU A 54 3.12 1.86 -8.78
C LEU A 54 4.52 1.96 -8.15
N ASN A 55 4.62 2.36 -6.88
CA ASN A 55 5.92 2.56 -6.24
C ASN A 55 6.57 1.18 -6.20
N LYS A 56 7.43 0.88 -7.17
CA LYS A 56 7.72 -0.50 -7.60
C LYS A 56 8.28 -1.29 -6.41
N GLY A 57 7.46 -2.15 -5.81
CA GLY A 57 7.83 -2.98 -4.66
C GLY A 57 7.41 -2.46 -3.28
N ASP A 58 6.56 -1.43 -3.19
CA ASP A 58 5.96 -0.98 -1.93
C ASP A 58 4.58 -1.62 -1.75
N TRP A 59 4.57 -2.85 -1.24
CA TRP A 59 3.35 -3.64 -1.13
C TRP A 59 2.27 -2.98 -0.24
N PRO A 60 2.59 -2.38 0.92
CA PRO A 60 1.59 -1.63 1.68
C PRO A 60 0.96 -0.46 0.89
N PHE A 61 1.76 0.29 0.13
CA PHE A 61 1.23 1.37 -0.71
C PHE A 61 0.31 0.84 -1.83
N ASP A 62 0.70 -0.25 -2.48
CA ASP A 62 -0.11 -0.88 -3.53
C ASP A 62 -1.47 -1.36 -2.99
N ILE A 63 -1.47 -1.88 -1.76
CA ILE A 63 -2.67 -2.29 -1.03
C ILE A 63 -3.54 -1.10 -0.63
N GLU A 64 -2.96 -0.02 -0.12
CA GLU A 64 -3.68 1.22 0.20
C GLU A 64 -4.41 1.75 -1.05
N PHE A 65 -3.73 1.77 -2.20
CA PHE A 65 -4.33 2.16 -3.47
C PHE A 65 -5.49 1.23 -3.86
N MET A 66 -5.32 -0.07 -3.73
CA MET A 66 -6.36 -1.07 -4.00
C MET A 66 -7.58 -0.85 -3.09
N HIS A 67 -7.37 -0.67 -1.79
CA HIS A 67 -8.43 -0.47 -0.80
C HIS A 67 -9.18 0.85 -0.97
N ASN A 68 -8.49 1.92 -1.37
CA ASN A 68 -9.11 3.16 -1.81
C ASN A 68 -10.02 2.93 -3.04
N LYS A 69 -9.51 2.24 -4.06
CA LYS A 69 -10.25 1.95 -5.29
C LYS A 69 -11.51 1.10 -5.05
N PHE A 70 -11.41 0.09 -4.19
CA PHE A 70 -12.50 -0.83 -3.87
C PHE A 70 -13.29 -0.43 -2.62
N LYS A 71 -13.08 0.78 -2.09
CA LYS A 71 -13.85 1.39 -0.99
C LYS A 71 -13.80 0.64 0.34
N VAL A 72 -12.73 -0.10 0.59
CA VAL A 72 -12.52 -0.79 1.87
C VAL A 72 -12.36 0.23 2.99
N HIS A 73 -11.62 1.32 2.76
CA HIS A 73 -11.47 2.40 3.76
C HIS A 73 -12.80 3.11 4.06
N GLU A 74 -13.63 3.36 3.05
CA GLU A 74 -14.98 3.94 3.25
C GLU A 74 -15.83 3.01 4.14
N TRP A 75 -15.80 1.71 3.87
CA TRP A 75 -16.52 0.73 4.67
C TRP A 75 -15.99 0.66 6.11
N MET A 76 -14.67 0.65 6.28
CA MET A 76 -14.04 0.64 7.60
C MET A 76 -14.41 1.90 8.40
N GLU A 77 -14.33 3.09 7.80
CA GLU A 77 -14.69 4.34 8.46
C GLU A 77 -16.16 4.36 8.89
N ALA A 78 -17.07 3.85 8.05
CA ALA A 78 -18.50 3.78 8.36
C ALA A 78 -18.84 2.76 9.47
N ASN A 79 -18.00 1.74 9.69
CA ASN A 79 -18.29 0.64 10.61
C ASN A 79 -17.30 0.54 11.79
N LYS A 80 -16.32 1.42 11.92
CA LYS A 80 -15.26 1.32 12.95
C LYS A 80 -15.76 1.36 14.41
N GLY A 81 -17.00 1.79 14.63
CA GLY A 81 -17.67 1.79 15.94
C GLY A 81 -18.60 0.59 16.17
N ASP A 82 -18.80 -0.27 15.17
CA ASP A 82 -19.66 -1.44 15.21
C ASP A 82 -18.81 -2.70 15.46
N LYS A 83 -18.68 -3.07 16.73
CA LYS A 83 -17.83 -4.20 17.16
C LYS A 83 -18.21 -5.52 16.47
N GLU A 84 -19.50 -5.79 16.29
CA GLU A 84 -19.95 -7.06 15.69
C GLU A 84 -19.51 -7.13 14.24
N LYS A 85 -19.72 -6.07 13.46
CA LYS A 85 -19.25 -6.02 12.07
C LYS A 85 -17.74 -6.09 11.94
N LEU A 86 -16.99 -5.43 12.81
CA LEU A 86 -15.53 -5.51 12.77
C LEU A 86 -15.02 -6.90 13.14
N SER A 87 -15.64 -7.57 14.11
CA SER A 87 -15.33 -8.97 14.44
C SER A 87 -15.59 -9.89 13.25
N GLN A 88 -16.77 -9.75 12.62
CA GLN A 88 -17.11 -10.53 11.42
C GLN A 88 -16.16 -10.25 10.26
N PHE A 89 -15.76 -8.98 10.05
CA PHE A 89 -14.78 -8.62 9.03
C PHE A 89 -13.42 -9.24 9.33
N LEU A 90 -12.94 -9.18 10.58
CA LEU A 90 -11.68 -9.81 10.97
C LEU A 90 -11.71 -11.33 10.74
N GLU A 91 -12.78 -12.02 11.15
CA GLU A 91 -12.97 -13.44 10.88
C GLU A 91 -12.98 -13.75 9.38
N PHE A 92 -13.59 -12.89 8.57
CA PHE A 92 -13.61 -13.03 7.12
C PHE A 92 -12.20 -12.90 6.52
N ARG A 93 -11.40 -11.94 6.99
CA ARG A 93 -9.98 -11.81 6.57
C ARG A 93 -9.15 -13.03 6.94
N LEU A 94 -9.37 -13.62 8.12
CA LEU A 94 -8.69 -14.84 8.55
C LEU A 94 -9.08 -16.05 7.68
N LYS A 95 -10.33 -16.12 7.21
CA LYS A 95 -10.77 -17.18 6.27
C LYS A 95 -10.07 -17.07 4.92
N PHE A 96 -9.88 -15.87 4.38
CA PHE A 96 -9.10 -15.70 3.15
C PHE A 96 -7.64 -16.14 3.32
N LEU A 97 -6.98 -15.80 4.43
CA LEU A 97 -5.62 -16.31 4.70
C LEU A 97 -5.57 -17.84 4.70
N GLN A 98 -6.61 -18.49 5.23
CA GLN A 98 -6.70 -19.94 5.25
C GLN A 98 -6.92 -20.52 3.85
N GLU A 99 -7.77 -19.87 3.04
CA GLU A 99 -8.03 -20.23 1.64
C GLU A 99 -6.74 -20.20 0.81
N GLU A 100 -6.02 -19.07 0.77
CA GLU A 100 -4.76 -18.94 0.01
C GLU A 100 -3.68 -19.93 0.47
N LEU A 101 -3.63 -20.22 1.78
CA LEU A 101 -2.71 -21.21 2.32
C LEU A 101 -3.05 -22.63 1.85
N ASP A 102 -4.33 -22.98 1.78
CA ASP A 102 -4.77 -24.30 1.35
C ASP A 102 -4.59 -24.50 -0.16
N GLU A 103 -4.78 -23.45 -0.96
CA GLU A 103 -4.44 -23.45 -2.39
C GLU A 103 -2.93 -23.62 -2.60
N THR A 104 -2.10 -22.89 -1.84
CA THR A 104 -0.64 -23.05 -1.89
C THR A 104 -0.20 -24.48 -1.55
N LYS A 105 -0.80 -25.11 -0.53
CA LYS A 105 -0.51 -26.51 -0.18
C LYS A 105 -0.87 -27.45 -1.33
N LYS A 106 -2.03 -27.25 -1.94
CA LYS A 106 -2.46 -28.05 -3.09
C LYS A 106 -1.50 -27.89 -4.27
N ALA A 107 -1.01 -26.68 -4.53
CA ALA A 107 -0.01 -26.42 -5.56
C ALA A 107 1.31 -27.18 -5.32
N ILE A 108 1.73 -27.32 -4.06
CA ILE A 108 2.88 -28.18 -3.69
C ILE A 108 2.60 -29.66 -4.00
N GLU A 109 1.41 -30.15 -3.67
CA GLU A 109 1.01 -31.54 -3.94
C GLU A 109 0.96 -31.84 -5.45
N THR A 110 0.45 -30.89 -6.25
CA THR A 110 0.37 -31.00 -7.71
C THR A 110 1.67 -30.64 -8.42
N LYS A 111 2.69 -30.17 -7.68
CA LYS A 111 3.99 -29.72 -8.19
C LYS A 111 3.87 -28.59 -9.22
N ASP A 112 2.97 -27.64 -8.94
CA ASP A 112 2.72 -26.47 -9.78
C ASP A 112 3.49 -25.25 -9.26
N PRO A 113 4.64 -24.90 -9.86
CA PRO A 113 5.45 -23.78 -9.39
C PRO A 113 4.79 -22.41 -9.63
N GLU A 114 3.89 -22.28 -10.60
CA GLU A 114 3.21 -21.01 -10.89
C GLU A 114 2.26 -20.68 -9.73
N GLU A 115 1.38 -21.63 -9.40
CA GLU A 115 0.40 -21.51 -8.32
C GLU A 115 1.05 -21.43 -6.93
N ILE A 116 2.26 -21.99 -6.76
CA ILE A 116 3.03 -21.79 -5.52
C ILE A 116 3.45 -20.32 -5.38
N VAL A 117 3.92 -19.69 -6.45
CA VAL A 117 4.33 -18.28 -6.39
C VAL A 117 3.10 -17.39 -6.16
N ASP A 118 2.01 -17.67 -6.87
CA ASP A 118 0.75 -16.91 -6.76
C ASP A 118 0.20 -16.96 -5.33
N GLY A 119 -0.03 -18.16 -4.79
CA GLY A 119 -0.58 -18.31 -3.44
C GLY A 119 0.32 -17.71 -2.33
N LEU A 120 1.65 -17.72 -2.51
CA LEU A 120 2.56 -17.02 -1.57
C LEU A 120 2.42 -15.50 -1.64
N ILE A 121 2.19 -14.94 -2.83
CA ILE A 121 1.92 -13.51 -3.00
C ILE A 121 0.52 -13.15 -2.49
N ASP A 122 -0.49 -13.97 -2.74
CA ASP A 122 -1.85 -13.72 -2.25
C ASP A 122 -1.95 -13.74 -0.73
N LEU A 123 -1.21 -14.64 -0.07
CA LEU A 123 -1.02 -14.57 1.38
C LEU A 123 -0.49 -13.21 1.84
N CYS A 124 0.46 -12.62 1.11
CA CYS A 124 0.99 -11.28 1.40
C CYS A 124 -0.08 -10.20 1.15
N VAL A 125 -0.82 -10.28 0.04
CA VAL A 125 -1.91 -9.36 -0.31
C VAL A 125 -2.98 -9.35 0.77
N VAL A 126 -3.43 -10.52 1.22
CA VAL A 126 -4.47 -10.63 2.24
C VAL A 126 -3.96 -10.16 3.60
N ALA A 127 -2.74 -10.54 3.99
CA ALA A 127 -2.16 -10.16 5.27
C ALA A 127 -1.92 -8.65 5.37
N ILE A 128 -1.25 -8.05 4.38
CA ILE A 128 -0.99 -6.61 4.33
C ILE A 128 -2.28 -5.83 4.17
N GLY A 129 -3.22 -6.31 3.35
CA GLY A 129 -4.59 -5.78 3.27
C GLY A 129 -5.28 -5.74 4.62
N THR A 130 -5.11 -6.78 5.44
CA THR A 130 -5.73 -6.80 6.77
C THR A 130 -5.10 -5.75 7.69
N LEU A 131 -3.77 -5.54 7.63
CA LEU A 131 -3.11 -4.45 8.36
C LEU A 131 -3.63 -3.08 7.92
N ASP A 132 -3.66 -2.83 6.61
CA ASP A 132 -4.11 -1.56 6.03
C ASP A 132 -5.59 -1.28 6.37
N ALA A 133 -6.49 -2.25 6.19
CA ALA A 133 -7.90 -2.07 6.48
C ALA A 133 -8.14 -1.72 7.96
N PHE A 134 -7.39 -2.34 8.87
CA PHE A 134 -7.45 -2.03 10.29
C PHE A 134 -6.62 -0.81 10.70
N ASN A 135 -6.08 -0.03 9.75
CA ASN A 135 -5.29 1.18 9.99
C ASN A 135 -4.05 0.92 10.87
N VAL A 136 -3.34 -0.17 10.58
CA VAL A 136 -2.01 -0.48 11.11
C VAL A 136 -0.97 -0.01 10.11
N ASP A 137 0.06 0.70 10.59
CA ASP A 137 1.23 1.04 9.78
C ASP A 137 2.05 -0.23 9.53
N ALA A 138 1.84 -0.83 8.34
CA ALA A 138 2.50 -2.06 7.94
C ALA A 138 4.01 -1.87 7.71
N HIS A 139 4.47 -0.69 7.29
CA HIS A 139 5.90 -0.39 7.15
C HIS A 139 6.60 -0.38 8.51
N ALA A 140 5.99 0.24 9.52
CA ALA A 140 6.51 0.25 10.88
C ALA A 140 6.51 -1.15 11.48
N ALA A 141 5.43 -1.91 11.32
CA ALA A 141 5.34 -3.29 11.81
C ALA A 141 6.39 -4.19 11.15
N TRP A 142 6.57 -4.09 9.84
CA TRP A 142 7.61 -4.81 9.10
C TRP A 142 9.00 -4.46 9.60
N SER A 143 9.29 -3.16 9.75
CA SER A 143 10.60 -2.67 10.19
C SER A 143 10.96 -3.19 11.58
N GLU A 144 10.03 -3.14 12.53
CA GLU A 144 10.22 -3.68 13.88
C GLU A 144 10.58 -5.17 13.86
N VAL A 145 9.83 -5.97 13.09
CA VAL A 145 10.10 -7.41 12.94
C VAL A 145 11.46 -7.66 12.30
N MET A 146 11.80 -6.92 11.23
CA MET A 146 13.07 -7.09 10.53
C MET A 146 14.26 -6.68 11.39
N LEU A 147 14.16 -5.58 12.13
CA LEU A 147 15.19 -5.15 13.08
C LEU A 147 15.40 -6.22 14.16
N ALA A 148 14.33 -6.77 14.74
CA ALA A 148 14.45 -7.84 15.73
C ALA A 148 14.98 -9.16 15.15
N ASN A 149 14.69 -9.44 13.87
CA ASN A 149 15.16 -10.65 13.19
C ASN A 149 16.65 -10.57 12.83
N ILE A 150 17.14 -9.43 12.35
CA ILE A 150 18.55 -9.29 11.92
C ILE A 150 19.53 -9.31 13.09
N THR A 151 19.08 -9.03 14.33
CA THR A 151 19.92 -9.19 15.53
C THR A 151 20.06 -10.64 15.99
N LYS A 152 19.36 -11.60 15.39
CA LYS A 152 19.50 -13.02 15.70
C LYS A 152 20.80 -13.57 15.10
N GLN A 153 21.31 -14.65 15.67
CA GLN A 153 22.52 -15.31 15.20
C GLN A 153 22.19 -16.66 14.56
N PRO A 154 22.92 -17.08 13.51
CA PRO A 154 22.78 -18.42 12.97
C PRO A 154 23.21 -19.47 14.01
N GLY A 155 22.46 -20.56 14.13
CA GLY A 155 22.83 -21.66 15.03
C GLY A 155 21.96 -22.91 14.83
N VAL A 156 21.92 -23.77 15.85
CA VAL A 156 21.12 -25.00 15.84
C VAL A 156 20.26 -25.07 17.09
N LYS A 157 18.94 -25.13 16.93
CA LYS A 157 18.01 -25.29 18.03
C LYS A 157 17.89 -26.77 18.39
N LYS A 158 18.52 -27.18 19.49
CA LYS A 158 18.53 -28.59 19.97
C LYS A 158 17.15 -29.25 20.07
N SER A 159 16.09 -28.47 20.29
CA SER A 159 14.73 -28.97 20.45
C SER A 159 13.98 -29.22 19.14
N ARG A 160 14.56 -28.88 17.98
CA ARG A 160 13.89 -29.01 16.67
C ARG A 160 14.74 -29.91 15.77
N PRO A 161 14.16 -30.98 15.19
CA PRO A 161 14.82 -31.73 14.12
C PRO A 161 15.16 -30.80 12.96
N ASN A 162 16.42 -30.79 12.52
CA ASN A 162 16.90 -29.98 11.39
C ASN A 162 17.41 -30.89 10.26
N PRO A 163 16.51 -31.55 9.51
CA PRO A 163 16.90 -32.49 8.46
C PRO A 163 17.59 -31.82 7.27
N LEU A 164 17.42 -30.50 7.11
CA LEU A 164 18.00 -29.73 5.99
C LEU A 164 19.37 -29.12 6.32
N GLY A 165 19.78 -29.10 7.59
CA GLY A 165 21.05 -28.52 8.02
C GLY A 165 21.15 -26.99 7.86
N LEU A 166 20.05 -26.30 7.54
CA LEU A 166 20.01 -24.84 7.44
C LEU A 166 20.12 -24.21 8.84
N PRO A 167 20.78 -23.04 9.00
CA PRO A 167 20.90 -22.40 10.30
C PRO A 167 19.53 -21.97 10.84
N ASP A 168 19.27 -22.27 12.11
CA ASP A 168 18.17 -21.67 12.86
C ASP A 168 18.52 -20.22 13.22
N LEU A 169 17.50 -19.37 13.34
CA LEU A 169 17.63 -18.04 13.91
C LEU A 169 17.60 -18.12 15.44
N ILE A 170 18.76 -18.05 16.07
CA ILE A 170 18.94 -18.12 17.53
C ILE A 170 18.89 -16.72 18.14
N LYS A 171 18.10 -16.60 19.21
CA LYS A 171 18.02 -15.38 20.01
C LYS A 171 19.25 -15.30 20.93
N PRO A 172 20.09 -14.26 20.85
CA PRO A 172 21.19 -14.08 21.80
C PRO A 172 20.68 -13.78 23.21
N GLU A 173 21.58 -13.83 24.19
CA GLU A 173 21.29 -13.39 25.56
C GLU A 173 20.81 -11.92 25.55
N ASN A 174 19.78 -11.62 26.34
CA ASN A 174 19.12 -10.30 26.39
C ASN A 174 18.45 -9.85 25.08
N TRP A 175 18.18 -10.75 24.12
CA TRP A 175 17.42 -10.40 22.92
C TRP A 175 16.02 -9.88 23.25
N VAL A 176 15.66 -8.75 22.66
CA VAL A 176 14.34 -8.12 22.80
C VAL A 176 13.54 -8.37 21.52
N GLY A 177 12.28 -8.79 21.68
CA GLY A 177 11.38 -8.98 20.55
C GLY A 177 10.89 -7.67 19.93
N PRO A 178 10.36 -7.71 18.70
CA PRO A 178 9.72 -6.54 18.11
C PRO A 178 8.55 -6.09 18.99
N THR A 179 8.28 -4.79 19.01
CA THR A 179 7.10 -4.24 19.67
C THR A 179 6.20 -3.56 18.65
N HIS A 180 4.89 -3.78 18.77
CA HIS A 180 3.88 -3.09 17.97
C HIS A 180 3.04 -2.14 18.83
N LYS A 181 3.53 -1.79 20.03
CA LYS A 181 2.83 -0.90 20.96
C LYS A 181 2.53 0.43 20.27
N GLY A 182 1.24 0.80 20.26
CA GLY A 182 0.77 2.02 19.62
C GLY A 182 0.50 1.88 18.11
N ASN A 183 0.71 0.69 17.55
CA ASN A 183 0.47 0.38 16.13
C ASN A 183 -0.44 -0.86 15.99
N HIS A 184 -1.57 -0.86 16.69
CA HIS A 184 -2.57 -1.95 16.64
C HIS A 184 -3.82 -1.56 15.86
N GLY A 185 -3.89 -0.34 15.34
CA GLY A 185 -5.03 0.15 14.57
C GLY A 185 -6.36 -0.07 15.29
N TYR A 186 -7.37 -0.55 14.55
CA TYR A 186 -8.71 -0.81 15.03
C TYR A 186 -8.94 -2.24 15.55
N PHE A 187 -7.90 -3.05 15.74
CA PHE A 187 -8.10 -4.43 16.21
C PHE A 187 -8.83 -4.49 17.56
N SER A 188 -8.56 -3.56 18.49
CA SER A 188 -9.29 -3.48 19.77
C SER A 188 -10.78 -3.24 19.62
N ASN A 189 -11.22 -2.69 18.49
CA ASN A 189 -12.63 -2.43 18.22
C ASN A 189 -13.33 -3.69 17.70
N ALA A 190 -12.59 -4.70 17.23
CA ALA A 190 -13.10 -6.00 16.79
C ALA A 190 -13.09 -7.08 17.87
N LEU A 191 -12.41 -6.84 19.01
CA LEU A 191 -12.17 -7.81 20.09
C LEU A 191 -13.04 -7.55 21.32
#